data_AF-A0A976CCG0-F1
#
_entry.id   AF-A0A976CCG0-F1
#
_cell.length_a   1.000
_cell.length_b   1.000
_cell.length_c   1.000
_cell.angle_alpha   90.00
_cell.angle_beta   90.00
_cell.angle_gamma   90.00
#
_symmetry.space_group_name_H-M   'P 1'
#
loop_
_entity.id
_entity.type
_entity.pdbx_description
1 polymer ?
#
loop_
_entity_poly.entity_id
_entity_poly.type
_entity_poly.pdbx_seq_one_letter_code
_entity_poly.pdbx_strand_id
1 'polypeptide(L)'
;MRKKYQMPIEQIVVYLDKNPSKMQTQLPDNEIFRGFELLSLHAIKYQKFIDSAIPEQVILAILCDFEQEDAEKVLEKIILTLKKISKDEITLHKYIRQILILSRLRNLTDFFHKTIENNMPITFDIDIENDVLYKRGEMKGEIREKKQVVINLIKEGCTNEFISKITSLTIEEIEEIRKEIK
;
A
#
# COMPACT_ATOMS: atom_id res chain seq x y z
N MET A 1 23.63 -12.50 2.63
CA MET A 1 24.79 -13.10 3.32
C MET A 1 26.04 -13.15 2.46
N ARG A 2 26.03 -13.75 1.26
CA ARG A 2 27.19 -13.80 0.34
C ARG A 2 27.77 -12.43 -0.06
N LYS A 3 26.92 -11.43 -0.34
CA LYS A 3 27.35 -10.06 -0.72
C LYS A 3 27.91 -9.22 0.44
N LYS A 4 27.52 -9.52 1.68
CA LYS A 4 27.90 -8.75 2.88
C LYS A 4 29.09 -9.38 3.62
N TYR A 5 29.19 -10.71 3.60
CA TYR A 5 30.18 -11.46 4.38
C TYR A 5 31.13 -12.31 3.51
N GLN A 6 30.94 -12.37 2.18
CA GLN A 6 31.77 -13.12 1.22
C GLN A 6 31.99 -14.61 1.54
N MET A 7 31.24 -15.17 2.48
CA MET A 7 31.32 -16.59 2.82
C MET A 7 30.45 -17.44 1.87
N PRO A 8 30.90 -18.67 1.54
CA PRO A 8 30.05 -19.63 0.85
C PRO A 8 28.82 -19.94 1.73
N ILE A 9 27.67 -20.14 1.09
CA ILE A 9 26.48 -20.64 1.77
C ILE A 9 26.61 -22.17 1.78
N GLU A 10 26.74 -22.75 2.97
CA GLU A 10 26.77 -24.20 3.16
C GLU A 10 25.41 -24.67 3.66
N GLN A 11 24.82 -25.64 2.95
CA GLN A 11 23.61 -26.32 3.39
C GLN A 11 24.01 -27.65 4.03
N ILE A 12 23.75 -27.81 5.33
CA ILE A 12 24.10 -29.00 6.10
C ILE A 12 22.82 -29.72 6.52
N VAL A 13 22.76 -31.02 6.25
CA VAL A 13 21.72 -31.91 6.78
C VAL A 13 22.35 -32.80 7.84
N VAL A 14 21.86 -32.70 9.08
CA VAL A 14 22.34 -33.54 10.19
C VAL A 14 21.37 -34.70 10.37
N TYR A 15 21.87 -35.92 10.13
CA TYR A 15 21.12 -37.16 10.30
C TYR A 15 21.64 -37.89 11.55
N LEU A 16 20.75 -38.22 12.48
CA LEU A 16 21.09 -38.69 13.84
C LEU A 16 20.79 -40.17 14.08
N ASP A 17 20.35 -40.90 13.05
CA ASP A 17 19.89 -42.27 13.20
C ASP A 17 21.04 -43.29 13.10
N LYS A 18 20.84 -44.46 13.70
CA LYS A 18 21.87 -45.52 13.74
C LYS A 18 22.04 -46.29 12.44
N ASN A 19 21.02 -46.27 11.57
CA ASN A 19 21.02 -46.96 10.29
C ASN A 19 21.53 -46.04 9.17
N PRO A 20 22.19 -46.58 8.12
CA PRO A 20 22.65 -45.77 6.99
C PRO A 20 21.51 -44.97 6.36
N SER A 21 21.71 -43.66 6.17
CA SER A 21 20.71 -42.80 5.54
C SER A 21 20.55 -43.16 4.06
N LYS A 22 19.29 -43.16 3.60
CA LYS A 22 18.92 -43.29 2.18
C LYS A 22 18.59 -41.93 1.54
N MET A 23 18.80 -40.83 2.27
CA MET A 23 18.48 -39.48 1.79
C MET A 23 19.44 -39.05 0.68
N GLN A 24 18.92 -38.32 -0.31
CA GLN A 24 19.74 -37.71 -1.35
C GLN A 24 20.64 -36.63 -0.75
N THR A 25 21.94 -36.70 -1.04
CA THR A 25 22.96 -35.77 -0.52
C THR A 25 23.40 -34.73 -1.54
N GLN A 26 22.93 -34.83 -2.78
CA GLN A 26 23.19 -33.89 -3.86
C GLN A 26 21.87 -33.65 -4.61
N LEU A 27 21.56 -32.38 -4.87
CA LEU A 27 20.48 -32.01 -5.76
C LEU A 27 20.93 -32.28 -7.21
N PRO A 28 20.09 -32.89 -8.06
CA PRO A 28 20.37 -32.97 -9.49
C PRO A 28 20.46 -31.56 -10.10
N ASP A 29 21.17 -31.42 -11.21
CA ASP A 29 21.53 -30.12 -11.79
C ASP A 29 20.32 -29.19 -12.07
N ASN A 30 19.15 -29.77 -12.37
CA ASN A 30 17.90 -29.07 -12.62
C ASN A 30 17.22 -28.51 -11.34
N GLU A 31 17.69 -28.92 -10.15
CA GLU A 31 17.21 -28.46 -8.85
C GLU A 31 18.18 -27.49 -8.16
N ILE A 32 19.33 -27.23 -8.80
CA ILE A 32 20.30 -26.24 -8.32
C ILE A 32 19.88 -24.84 -8.79
N PHE A 33 19.28 -24.06 -7.89
CA PHE A 33 18.93 -22.67 -8.15
C PHE A 33 20.18 -21.77 -8.23
N ARG A 34 20.65 -21.50 -9.45
CA ARG A 34 21.86 -20.67 -9.70
C ARG A 34 21.57 -19.18 -9.87
N GLY A 35 20.30 -18.79 -9.93
CA GLY A 35 19.87 -17.41 -10.16
C GLY A 35 18.36 -17.26 -10.09
N PHE A 36 17.89 -16.04 -10.36
CA PHE A 36 16.48 -15.72 -10.49
C PHE A 36 16.28 -14.83 -11.71
N GLU A 37 15.11 -14.93 -12.32
CA GLU A 37 14.70 -13.99 -13.35
C GLU A 37 14.10 -12.75 -12.69
N LEU A 38 14.58 -11.56 -13.08
CA LEU A 38 14.00 -10.30 -12.66
C LEU A 38 12.94 -9.87 -13.67
N LEU A 39 11.67 -10.00 -13.30
CA LEU A 39 10.55 -9.53 -14.10
C LEU A 39 10.16 -8.11 -13.68
N SER A 40 10.30 -7.14 -14.58
CA SER A 40 9.80 -5.78 -14.37
C SER A 40 8.41 -5.65 -14.97
N LEU A 41 7.36 -5.56 -14.13
CA LEU A 41 5.99 -5.36 -14.60
C LEU A 41 5.86 -4.06 -15.41
N HIS A 42 6.60 -3.01 -15.03
CA HIS A 42 6.59 -1.73 -15.73
C HIS A 42 7.12 -1.80 -17.18
N ALA A 43 7.86 -2.86 -17.54
CA ALA A 43 8.33 -3.08 -18.91
C ALA A 43 7.39 -3.99 -19.72
N ILE A 44 6.30 -4.49 -19.10
CA ILE A 44 5.35 -5.38 -19.73
C ILE A 44 4.13 -4.56 -20.14
N LYS A 45 3.66 -4.75 -21.37
CA LYS A 45 2.42 -4.16 -21.86
C LYS A 45 1.22 -4.67 -21.07
N TYR A 46 0.36 -3.79 -20.58
CA TYR A 46 -0.79 -4.15 -19.76
C TYR A 46 -1.76 -5.12 -20.47
N GLN A 47 -1.83 -5.08 -21.80
CA GLN A 47 -2.68 -5.94 -22.61
C GLN A 47 -2.37 -7.43 -22.45
N LYS A 48 -1.15 -7.79 -22.01
CA LYS A 48 -0.83 -9.20 -21.70
C LYS A 48 -1.65 -9.77 -20.54
N PHE A 49 -2.18 -8.91 -19.69
CA PHE A 49 -2.88 -9.28 -18.46
C PHE A 49 -4.36 -8.93 -18.49
N ILE A 50 -4.76 -7.88 -19.22
CA ILE A 50 -6.14 -7.38 -19.23
C ILE A 50 -7.16 -8.40 -19.75
N ASP A 51 -6.77 -9.28 -20.68
CA ASP A 51 -7.66 -10.26 -21.30
C ASP A 51 -7.65 -11.62 -20.58
N SER A 52 -6.96 -11.71 -19.44
CA SER A 52 -6.88 -12.94 -18.67
C SER A 52 -8.22 -13.32 -18.04
N ALA A 53 -8.54 -14.62 -18.04
CA ALA A 53 -9.66 -15.15 -17.27
C ALA A 53 -9.36 -15.23 -15.76
N ILE A 54 -8.12 -14.97 -15.35
CA ILE A 54 -7.67 -15.01 -13.96
C ILE A 54 -7.69 -13.57 -13.40
N PRO A 55 -8.56 -13.25 -12.43
CA PRO A 55 -8.68 -11.90 -11.88
C PRO A 55 -7.37 -11.33 -11.33
N GLU A 56 -6.54 -12.17 -10.70
CA GLU A 56 -5.26 -11.77 -10.14
C GLU A 56 -4.29 -11.29 -11.23
N GLN A 57 -4.37 -11.85 -12.43
CA GLN A 57 -3.59 -11.37 -13.58
C GLN A 57 -4.13 -10.03 -14.07
N VAL A 58 -5.45 -9.89 -14.22
CA VAL A 58 -6.09 -8.63 -14.63
C VAL A 58 -5.74 -7.48 -13.67
N ILE A 59 -5.68 -7.75 -12.36
CA ILE A 59 -5.26 -6.75 -11.35
C ILE A 59 -3.82 -6.29 -11.58
N LEU A 60 -2.89 -7.18 -11.93
CA LEU A 60 -1.49 -6.83 -12.20
C LEU A 60 -1.33 -5.89 -13.40
N ALA A 61 -2.33 -5.81 -14.29
CA ALA A 61 -2.32 -4.90 -15.42
C ALA A 61 -2.14 -3.44 -14.99
N ILE A 62 -2.58 -3.02 -13.79
CA ILE A 62 -2.40 -1.64 -13.31
C ILE A 62 -0.92 -1.26 -13.10
N LEU A 63 -0.07 -2.24 -12.80
CA LEU A 63 1.37 -2.04 -12.57
C LEU A 63 2.19 -2.06 -13.86
N CYS A 64 1.55 -2.42 -14.98
CA CYS A 64 2.19 -2.62 -16.27
C CYS A 64 2.35 -1.30 -17.05
N ASP A 65 3.08 -1.35 -18.16
CA ASP A 65 3.16 -0.25 -19.12
C ASP A 65 1.80 -0.03 -19.79
N PHE A 66 1.29 1.19 -19.71
CA PHE A 66 0.05 1.63 -20.37
C PHE A 66 0.32 2.10 -21.81
N GLU A 67 1.57 2.04 -22.24
CA GLU A 67 2.07 2.55 -23.50
C GLU A 67 1.80 4.06 -23.62
N GLN A 68 0.84 4.43 -24.46
CA GLN A 68 0.39 5.82 -24.66
C GLN A 68 -1.10 5.96 -24.40
N GLU A 69 -1.74 4.91 -23.85
CA GLU A 69 -3.15 4.96 -23.53
C GLU A 69 -3.37 5.76 -22.24
N ASP A 70 -4.48 6.49 -22.21
CA ASP A 70 -4.90 7.25 -21.06
C ASP A 70 -5.11 6.32 -19.85
N ALA A 71 -4.48 6.67 -18.72
CA ALA A 71 -4.49 5.86 -17.52
C ALA A 71 -5.89 5.63 -16.95
N GLU A 72 -6.81 6.60 -17.10
CA GLU A 72 -8.19 6.48 -16.68
C GLU A 72 -8.93 5.43 -17.53
N LYS A 73 -8.70 5.43 -18.85
CA LYS A 73 -9.27 4.42 -19.76
C LYS A 73 -8.75 3.01 -19.47
N VAL A 74 -7.45 2.88 -19.21
CA VAL A 74 -6.87 1.57 -18.84
C VAL A 74 -7.48 1.08 -17.53
N LEU A 75 -7.63 1.96 -16.55
CA LEU A 75 -8.22 1.63 -15.26
C LEU A 75 -9.69 1.21 -15.37
N GLU A 76 -10.46 1.94 -16.18
CA GLU A 76 -11.84 1.59 -16.51
C GLU A 76 -11.92 0.20 -17.14
N LYS A 77 -11.07 -0.10 -18.13
CA LYS A 77 -10.99 -1.44 -18.74
C LYS A 77 -10.73 -2.53 -17.69
N ILE A 78 -9.77 -2.30 -16.78
CA ILE A 78 -9.43 -3.26 -15.71
C ILE A 78 -10.68 -3.54 -14.84
N ILE A 79 -11.36 -2.49 -14.41
CA ILE A 79 -12.55 -2.60 -13.55
C ILE A 79 -13.68 -3.33 -14.28
N LEU A 80 -13.95 -2.99 -15.55
CA LEU A 80 -14.98 -3.63 -16.35
C LEU A 80 -14.69 -5.11 -16.61
N THR A 81 -13.43 -5.45 -16.92
CA THR A 81 -13.01 -6.86 -17.07
C THR A 81 -13.24 -7.61 -15.77
N LEU A 82 -12.79 -7.07 -14.63
CA LEU A 82 -12.97 -7.71 -13.33
C LEU A 82 -14.44 -7.93 -13.00
N LYS A 83 -15.31 -6.96 -13.31
CA LYS A 83 -16.76 -7.11 -13.13
C LYS A 83 -17.32 -8.27 -13.94
N LYS A 84 -16.83 -8.46 -15.17
CA LYS A 84 -17.26 -9.54 -16.07
C LYS A 84 -16.82 -10.93 -15.59
N ILE A 85 -15.62 -11.04 -15.02
CA ILE A 85 -15.04 -12.33 -14.62
C ILE A 85 -15.24 -12.68 -13.14
N SER A 86 -15.64 -11.70 -12.32
CA SER A 86 -15.93 -11.93 -10.90
C SER A 86 -17.23 -12.72 -10.73
N LYS A 87 -17.23 -13.66 -9.78
CA LYS A 87 -18.37 -14.56 -9.53
C LYS A 87 -19.52 -13.88 -8.80
N ASP A 88 -19.18 -12.90 -7.96
CA ASP A 88 -20.08 -12.22 -7.04
C ASP A 88 -19.53 -10.85 -6.63
N GLU A 89 -20.36 -10.02 -6.02
CA GLU A 89 -20.00 -8.66 -5.62
C GLU A 89 -18.96 -8.62 -4.50
N ILE A 90 -18.92 -9.58 -3.58
CA ILE A 90 -17.94 -9.63 -2.48
C ILE A 90 -16.54 -9.83 -3.06
N THR A 91 -16.42 -10.78 -3.99
CA THR A 91 -15.17 -11.06 -4.70
C THR A 91 -14.72 -9.85 -5.53
N LEU A 92 -15.65 -9.19 -6.22
CA LEU A 92 -15.35 -7.96 -6.96
C LEU A 92 -14.86 -6.84 -6.02
N HIS A 93 -15.52 -6.65 -4.86
CA HIS A 93 -15.13 -5.67 -3.84
C HIS A 93 -13.73 -5.92 -3.29
N LYS A 94 -13.36 -7.18 -3.08
CA LYS A 94 -11.98 -7.55 -2.72
C LYS A 94 -10.98 -7.11 -3.80
N TYR A 95 -11.28 -7.33 -5.09
CA TYR A 95 -10.38 -6.97 -6.18
C TYR A 95 -10.26 -5.46 -6.39
N ILE A 96 -11.37 -4.72 -6.28
CA ILE A 96 -11.36 -3.26 -6.34
C ILE A 96 -10.50 -2.67 -5.20
N ARG A 97 -10.57 -3.21 -3.98
CA ARG A 97 -9.66 -2.81 -2.89
C ARG A 97 -8.19 -3.08 -3.21
N GLN A 98 -7.87 -4.21 -3.85
CA GLN A 98 -6.48 -4.49 -4.26
C GLN A 98 -6.00 -3.49 -5.31
N ILE A 99 -6.85 -3.13 -6.28
CA ILE A 99 -6.53 -2.09 -7.26
C ILE A 99 -6.27 -0.76 -6.58
N LEU A 100 -7.08 -0.35 -5.60
CA LEU A 100 -6.84 0.88 -4.82
C LEU A 100 -5.46 0.88 -4.15
N ILE A 101 -5.04 -0.26 -3.60
CA ILE A 101 -3.71 -0.36 -2.97
C ILE A 101 -2.61 -0.27 -4.03
N LEU A 102 -2.77 -0.94 -5.17
CA LEU A 102 -1.77 -0.95 -6.24
C LEU A 102 -1.71 0.36 -7.04
N SER A 103 -2.82 1.08 -7.17
CA SER A 103 -2.89 2.37 -7.85
C SER A 103 -2.02 3.42 -7.17
N ARG A 104 -1.87 3.33 -5.83
CA ARG A 104 -0.96 4.17 -5.05
C ARG A 104 0.51 4.01 -5.46
N LEU A 105 0.91 2.80 -5.87
CA LEU A 105 2.29 2.56 -6.36
C LEU A 105 2.56 3.24 -7.71
N ARG A 106 1.51 3.56 -8.46
CA ARG A 106 1.57 4.20 -9.78
C ARG A 106 1.12 5.68 -9.74
N ASN A 107 0.82 6.23 -8.56
CA ASN A 107 0.22 7.55 -8.38
C ASN A 107 -1.10 7.73 -9.17
N LEU A 108 -1.92 6.68 -9.25
CA LEU A 108 -3.19 6.67 -9.99
C LEU A 108 -4.43 6.75 -9.08
N THR A 109 -4.24 7.04 -7.80
CA THR A 109 -5.30 7.04 -6.79
C THR A 109 -6.44 8.00 -7.15
N ASP A 110 -6.12 9.22 -7.61
CA ASP A 110 -7.14 10.22 -7.95
C ASP A 110 -8.01 9.80 -9.14
N PHE A 111 -7.39 9.18 -10.16
CA PHE A 111 -8.11 8.61 -11.29
C PHE A 111 -8.99 7.45 -10.85
N PHE A 112 -8.49 6.59 -9.95
CA PHE A 112 -9.27 5.49 -9.40
C PHE A 112 -10.54 5.95 -8.70
N HIS A 113 -10.46 6.98 -7.86
CA HIS A 113 -11.63 7.53 -7.20
C HIS A 113 -12.65 8.05 -8.22
N LYS A 114 -12.20 8.85 -9.21
CA LYS A 114 -13.07 9.32 -10.30
C LYS A 114 -13.72 8.19 -11.09
N THR A 115 -12.95 7.16 -11.47
CA THR A 115 -13.46 6.04 -12.26
C THR A 115 -14.50 5.24 -11.46
N ILE A 116 -14.29 5.00 -10.16
CA ILE A 116 -15.25 4.30 -9.31
C ILE A 116 -16.51 5.15 -9.09
N GLU A 117 -16.37 6.44 -8.79
CA GLU A 117 -17.50 7.37 -8.63
C GLU A 117 -18.36 7.45 -9.89
N ASN A 118 -17.74 7.52 -11.08
CA ASN A 118 -18.45 7.64 -12.35
C ASN A 118 -19.14 6.33 -12.76
N ASN A 119 -18.49 5.18 -12.54
CA ASN A 119 -18.94 3.93 -13.12
C ASN A 119 -19.73 3.04 -12.15
N MET A 120 -19.47 3.11 -10.84
CA MET A 120 -20.12 2.27 -9.83
C MET A 120 -20.23 2.93 -8.44
N PRO A 121 -20.91 4.10 -8.31
CA PRO A 121 -20.98 4.86 -7.06
C PRO A 121 -21.69 4.14 -5.91
N ILE A 122 -22.71 3.31 -6.19
CA ILE A 122 -23.55 2.69 -5.14
C ILE A 122 -22.96 1.36 -4.62
N THR A 123 -22.23 0.63 -5.46
CA THR A 123 -21.74 -0.74 -5.15
C THR A 123 -20.41 -0.74 -4.40
N PHE A 124 -19.67 0.38 -4.45
CA PHE A 124 -18.36 0.52 -3.82
C PHE A 124 -18.30 1.78 -2.96
N ASP A 125 -19.25 1.91 -2.03
CA ASP A 125 -19.01 2.73 -0.85
C ASP A 125 -17.78 2.15 -0.14
N ILE A 126 -16.61 2.68 -0.49
CA ILE A 126 -15.39 2.52 0.27
C ILE A 126 -15.69 3.31 1.52
N ASP A 127 -15.90 2.62 2.64
CA ASP A 127 -16.11 3.22 3.94
C ASP A 127 -14.84 3.95 4.40
N ILE A 128 -14.63 5.12 3.81
CA ILE A 128 -13.45 5.98 4.00
C ILE A 128 -13.43 6.45 5.46
N GLU A 129 -14.58 6.81 6.02
CA GLU A 129 -14.70 7.32 7.38
C GLU A 129 -14.25 6.28 8.42
N ASN A 130 -14.52 4.99 8.19
CA ASN A 130 -14.02 3.94 9.08
C ASN A 130 -12.58 3.48 8.81
N ASP A 131 -11.95 3.93 7.72
CA ASP A 131 -10.56 3.59 7.41
C ASP A 131 -9.60 4.14 8.49
N VAL A 132 -8.68 3.27 8.95
CA VAL A 132 -7.72 3.61 10.00
C VAL A 132 -6.80 4.77 9.60
N LEU A 133 -6.46 4.87 8.31
CA LEU A 133 -5.62 5.96 7.79
C LEU A 133 -6.39 7.28 7.75
N TYR A 134 -7.68 7.25 7.41
CA TYR A 134 -8.55 8.42 7.44
C TYR A 134 -8.70 8.96 8.87
N LYS A 135 -9.10 8.10 9.83
CA LYS A 135 -9.20 8.46 11.26
C LYS A 135 -7.88 8.99 11.83
N ARG A 136 -6.75 8.39 11.44
CA ARG A 136 -5.42 8.89 11.82
C ARG A 136 -5.11 10.25 11.18
N GLY A 137 -5.58 10.49 9.96
CA GLY A 137 -5.50 11.76 9.26
C GLY A 137 -6.30 12.86 9.98
N GLU A 138 -7.55 12.58 10.33
CA GLU A 138 -8.41 13.50 11.10
C GLU A 138 -7.79 13.85 12.45
N MET A 139 -7.36 12.85 13.22
CA MET A 139 -6.69 13.07 14.51
C MET A 139 -5.43 13.95 14.36
N LYS A 140 -4.63 13.74 13.30
CA LYS A 140 -3.48 14.62 13.01
C LYS A 140 -3.91 16.04 12.61
N GLY A 141 -5.04 16.18 11.90
CA GLY A 141 -5.64 17.45 11.54
C GLY A 141 -6.06 18.25 12.77
N GLU A 142 -6.80 17.63 13.69
CA GLU A 142 -7.22 18.23 14.96
C GLU A 142 -6.02 18.68 15.81
N ILE A 143 -4.98 17.84 15.92
CA ILE A 143 -3.76 18.19 16.65
C ILE A 143 -3.06 19.40 16.00
N ARG A 144 -2.98 19.44 14.67
CA ARG A 144 -2.39 20.57 13.94
C ARG A 144 -3.18 21.86 14.15
N GLU A 145 -4.51 21.80 14.10
CA GLU A 145 -5.36 22.95 14.35
C GLU A 145 -5.18 23.49 15.78
N LYS A 146 -5.27 22.61 16.78
CA LYS A 146 -5.03 22.98 18.19
C LYS A 146 -3.67 23.63 18.37
N LYS A 147 -2.62 23.06 17.77
CA LYS A 147 -1.27 23.65 17.81
C LYS A 147 -1.23 25.03 17.15
N GLN A 148 -1.90 25.22 16.01
CA GLN A 148 -1.97 26.52 15.34
C GLN A 148 -2.69 27.58 16.19
N VAL A 149 -3.78 27.20 16.87
CA VAL A 149 -4.51 28.07 17.80
C VAL A 149 -3.62 28.48 18.96
N VAL A 150 -2.87 27.54 19.56
CA VAL A 150 -1.89 27.83 20.62
C VAL A 150 -0.82 28.80 20.12
N ILE A 151 -0.24 28.56 18.94
CA ILE A 151 0.78 29.45 18.35
C ILE A 151 0.22 30.88 18.18
N ASN A 152 -0.99 31.02 17.69
CA ASN A 152 -1.63 32.33 17.48
C ASN A 152 -1.85 33.04 18.82
N LEU A 153 -2.35 32.34 19.85
CA LEU A 153 -2.57 32.92 21.18
C LEU A 153 -1.25 33.30 21.88
N ILE A 154 -0.18 32.53 21.69
CA ILE A 154 1.16 32.87 22.21
C ILE A 154 1.67 34.17 21.57
N LYS A 155 1.48 34.34 20.25
CA LYS A 155 1.88 35.55 19.52
C LYS A 155 1.12 36.79 19.98
N GLU A 156 -0.15 36.64 20.32
CA GLU A 156 -0.99 37.70 20.91
C GLU A 156 -0.68 37.99 22.38
N GLY A 157 0.28 37.27 22.99
CA GLY A 157 0.74 37.53 24.36
C GLY A 157 -0.17 36.97 25.46
N CYS A 158 -1.05 36.01 25.14
CA CYS A 158 -1.92 35.37 26.13
C CYS A 158 -1.15 34.54 27.16
N THR A 159 -1.70 34.40 28.37
CA THR A 159 -1.12 33.56 29.43
C THR A 159 -1.39 32.08 29.18
N ASN A 160 -0.48 31.21 29.64
CA ASN A 160 -0.61 29.76 29.47
C ASN A 160 -1.89 29.19 30.10
N GLU A 161 -2.35 29.79 31.21
CA GLU A 161 -3.60 29.43 31.89
C GLU A 161 -4.83 29.70 31.00
N PHE A 162 -4.83 30.83 30.29
CA PHE A 162 -5.89 31.18 29.36
C PHE A 162 -5.89 30.27 28.12
N ILE A 163 -4.71 29.95 27.60
CA ILE A 163 -4.54 29.04 26.45
C ILE A 163 -5.01 27.62 26.81
N SER A 164 -4.65 27.12 28.00
CA SER A 164 -5.07 25.81 28.49
C SER A 164 -6.60 25.72 28.62
N LYS A 165 -7.26 26.78 29.12
CA LYS A 165 -8.71 26.82 29.24
C LYS A 165 -9.44 26.79 27.89
N ILE A 166 -8.87 27.40 26.85
CA ILE A 166 -9.48 27.47 25.51
C ILE A 166 -9.24 26.17 24.72
N THR A 167 -8.01 25.67 24.75
CA THR A 167 -7.58 24.55 23.89
C THR A 167 -7.76 23.19 24.54
N SER A 168 -8.08 23.16 25.85
CA SER A 168 -8.13 21.97 26.70
C SER A 168 -6.81 21.17 26.72
N LEU A 169 -5.70 21.80 26.35
CA LEU A 169 -4.35 21.24 26.41
C LEU A 169 -3.73 21.48 27.79
N THR A 170 -2.84 20.58 28.19
CA THR A 170 -2.08 20.73 29.42
C THR A 170 -1.05 21.86 29.32
N ILE A 171 -0.66 22.44 30.46
CA ILE A 171 0.35 23.50 30.51
C ILE A 171 1.70 22.99 29.96
N GLU A 172 2.01 21.70 30.13
CA GLU A 172 3.23 21.06 29.62
C GLU A 172 3.28 21.06 28.08
N GLU A 173 2.18 20.66 27.41
CA GLU A 173 2.07 20.67 25.95
C GLU A 173 2.19 22.09 25.37
N ILE A 174 1.63 23.09 26.06
CA ILE A 174 1.71 24.50 25.65
C ILE A 174 3.15 25.02 25.76
N GLU A 175 3.88 24.65 26.80
CA GLU A 175 5.29 25.01 26.98
C GLU A 175 6.21 24.33 25.96
N GLU A 176 5.93 23.09 25.56
CA GLU A 176 6.65 22.44 24.44
C GLU A 176 6.45 23.20 23.13
N ILE A 177 5.21 23.55 22.80
CA ILE A 177 4.90 24.35 21.60
C ILE A 177 5.59 25.71 21.67
N ARG A 178 5.66 26.33 22.86
CA ARG A 178 6.32 27.62 23.07
C ARG A 178 7.84 27.56 22.86
N LYS A 179 8.47 26.43 23.19
CA LYS A 179 9.90 26.20 22.93
C LYS A 179 10.21 26.04 21.44
N GLU A 180 9.29 25.49 20.65
CA GLU A 180 9.46 25.34 19.20
C GLU A 180 9.31 26.67 18.41
N ILE A 181 8.73 27.70 19.03
CA ILE A 181 8.54 29.04 18.42
C ILE A 181 9.75 29.96 18.66
N LYS A 182 10.56 29.68 19.69
CA LYS A 182 11.79 30.43 20.01
C LYS A 182 12.94 30.06 19.08
#